data_AF-A0AB38R4M0-F1
#
_entry.id   AF-A0AB38R4M0-F1
#
_cell.length_a   1.000
_cell.length_b   1.000
_cell.length_c   1.000
_cell.angle_alpha   90.00
_cell.angle_beta   90.00
_cell.angle_gamma   90.00
#
_symmetry.space_group_name_H-M   'P 1'
#
loop_
_entity.id
_entity.type
_entity.pdbx_description
1 polymer ?
#
loop_
_entity_poly.entity_id
_entity_poly.type
_entity_poly.pdbx_seq_one_letter_code
_entity_poly.pdbx_strand_id
1 'polypeptide(L)' 'MQTKIDLALLPEWKNTRNYEAVIEVPKGTILNIGRAEKQVTKTGSILKGDADQILLPLNYPLEWIKEIRPIPSK' A
#
# COMPACT_ATOMS: atom_id res chain seq x y z
N MET A 1 10.95 0.63 9.08
CA MET A 1 11.75 1.15 7.95
C MET A 1 11.72 0.22 6.74
N GLN A 2 11.99 -1.08 6.92
CA GLN A 2 12.03 -2.07 5.84
C GLN A 2 10.78 -2.10 4.94
N THR A 3 9.58 -2.09 5.54
CA THR A 3 8.31 -2.12 4.79
C THR A 3 8.12 -0.96 3.80
N LYS A 4 8.71 0.23 4.04
CA LYS A 4 8.62 1.36 3.08
C LYS A 4 9.51 1.12 1.86
N ILE A 5 10.63 0.44 2.05
CA ILE A 5 11.60 0.09 1.00
C ILE A 5 11.01 -1.02 0.12
N ASP A 6 10.40 -2.04 0.75
CA ASP A 6 9.83 -3.19 0.05
C ASP A 6 8.53 -2.84 -0.71
N LEU A 7 7.71 -1.93 -0.17
CA LEU A 7 6.51 -1.43 -0.85
C LEU A 7 6.80 -0.29 -1.83
N ALA A 8 8.07 0.10 -1.97
CA ALA A 8 8.52 1.23 -2.78
C ALA A 8 7.71 2.53 -2.59
N LEU A 9 7.35 2.84 -1.34
CA LEU A 9 6.50 3.98 -1.02
C LEU A 9 7.30 5.28 -1.01
N LEU A 10 7.14 6.07 -2.06
CA LEU A 10 7.77 7.38 -2.20
C LEU A 10 7.30 8.35 -1.09
N PRO A 11 8.22 9.00 -0.34
CA PRO A 11 7.86 9.96 0.71
C PRO A 11 7.00 11.13 0.20
N GLU A 12 7.21 11.56 -1.04
CA GLU A 12 6.46 12.63 -1.70
C GLU A 12 4.99 12.32 -1.94
N TRP A 13 4.60 11.04 -1.91
CA TRP A 13 3.19 10.63 -2.00
C TRP A 13 2.42 10.93 -0.72
N LYS A 14 3.08 11.52 0.29
CA LYS A 14 2.53 11.74 1.64
C LYS A 14 1.94 10.45 2.22
N ASN A 15 2.47 9.31 1.80
CA ASN A 15 2.07 7.98 2.23
C ASN A 15 2.54 7.78 3.67
N THR A 16 1.81 8.40 4.57
CA THR A 16 1.96 8.16 5.98
C THR A 16 1.44 6.75 6.22
N ARG A 17 2.35 5.83 6.59
CA ARG A 17 2.01 4.52 7.14
C ARG A 17 1.43 4.70 8.54
N ASN A 18 0.47 5.60 8.66
CA ASN A 18 -0.20 6.01 9.90
C ASN A 18 -1.38 5.11 10.18
N TYR A 19 -1.91 4.44 9.17
CA TYR A 19 -3.09 3.60 9.29
C TYR A 19 -2.90 2.28 8.54
N GLU A 20 -3.44 1.22 9.12
CA GLU A 20 -3.65 -0.07 8.47
C GLU A 20 -5.15 -0.33 8.40
N ALA A 21 -5.63 -0.87 7.28
CA ALA A 21 -7.03 -1.20 7.09
C ALA A 21 -7.22 -2.69 6.82
N VAL A 22 -8.28 -3.26 7.39
CA VAL A 22 -8.77 -4.60 7.01
C VAL A 22 -9.87 -4.41 5.96
N ILE A 23 -9.63 -4.91 4.74
CA ILE A 23 -10.58 -4.82 3.63
C ILE A 23 -11.15 -6.21 3.36
N GLU A 24 -12.46 -6.35 3.50
CA GLU A 24 -13.19 -7.57 3.16
C GLU A 24 -13.73 -7.46 1.74
N VAL A 25 -13.08 -8.16 0.82
CA VAL A 25 -13.40 -8.11 -0.61
C VAL A 25 -14.51 -9.11 -0.92
N PRO A 26 -15.64 -8.68 -1.54
CA PRO A 26 -16.74 -9.56 -1.89
C PRO A 26 -16.32 -10.72 -2.79
N LYS A 27 -16.92 -11.88 -2.54
CA LYS A 27 -16.72 -13.08 -3.38
C LYS A 27 -17.05 -12.76 -4.84
N GLY A 28 -16.19 -13.22 -5.75
CA GLY A 28 -16.33 -12.99 -7.19
C GLY A 28 -15.67 -11.70 -7.69
N THR A 29 -15.10 -10.88 -6.80
CA THR A 29 -14.28 -9.72 -7.21
C THR A 29 -12.96 -10.20 -7.82
N ILE A 30 -12.62 -9.67 -9.00
CA ILE A 30 -11.32 -9.90 -9.62
C ILE A 30 -10.37 -8.80 -9.15
N LEU A 31 -9.28 -9.18 -8.50
CA LEU A 31 -8.20 -8.28 -8.11
C LEU A 31 -6.95 -8.56 -8.92
N ASN A 32 -6.28 -7.51 -9.36
CA ASN A 32 -4.97 -7.62 -9.99
C ASN A 32 -3.92 -7.65 -8.89
N ILE A 33 -3.11 -8.72 -8.86
CA ILE A 33 -1.95 -8.87 -7.97
C ILE A 33 -0.70 -8.66 -8.81
N GLY A 34 0.20 -7.80 -8.34
CA GLY A 34 1.47 -7.52 -8.97
C GLY A 34 2.58 -7.33 -7.95
N ARG A 35 3.80 -7.14 -8.44
CA ARG A 35 4.94 -6.74 -7.62
C ARG A 35 5.09 -5.23 -7.69
N ALA A 36 5.32 -4.59 -6.54
CA ALA A 36 5.69 -3.18 -6.51
C ALA A 36 7.05 -2.99 -7.21
N GLU A 37 7.09 -2.15 -8.24
CA GLU A 37 8.33 -1.90 -8.98
C GLU A 37 9.24 -0.90 -8.24
N LYS A 38 10.55 -1.01 -8.47
CA LYS A 38 11.58 -0.12 -7.92
C LYS A 38 11.24 1.35 -8.12
N GLN A 39 11.35 2.14 -7.05
CA GLN A 39 11.21 3.60 -7.09
C GLN A 39 12.52 4.30 -6.73
N VAL A 40 12.68 5.54 -7.21
CA VAL A 40 13.81 6.41 -6.88
C VAL A 40 13.27 7.69 -6.27
N THR A 41 13.68 8.00 -5.04
CA THR A 41 13.25 9.24 -4.37
C THR A 41 13.85 10.46 -5.05
N LYS A 42 13.26 11.64 -4.83
CA LYS A 42 13.85 12.92 -5.29
C LYS A 42 15.28 13.17 -4.81
N THR A 43 15.68 12.57 -3.69
CA THR A 43 17.05 12.67 -3.14
C THR A 43 18.00 11.59 -3.68
N GLY A 44 17.53 10.73 -4.59
CA GLY A 44 18.32 9.67 -5.23
C GLY A 44 18.39 8.35 -4.47
N SER A 45 17.66 8.20 -3.36
CA SER A 45 17.59 6.91 -2.65
C SER A 45 16.77 5.90 -3.44
N ILE A 46 17.24 4.65 -3.49
CA ILE A 46 16.54 3.56 -4.18
C ILE A 46 15.61 2.84 -3.18
N LEU A 47 14.34 2.71 -3.53
CA LEU A 47 13.39 1.82 -2.86
C LEU A 47 13.22 0.59 -3.74
N LYS A 48 13.65 -0.57 -3.24
CA LYS A 48 13.78 -1.79 -4.04
C LYS A 48 12.44 -2.28 -4.61
N GLY A 49 11.34 -2.08 -3.89
CA GLY A 49 10.07 -2.72 -4.24
C GLY A 49 10.10 -4.21 -3.93
N ASP A 50 9.40 -4.99 -4.77
CA ASP A 50 9.25 -6.46 -4.74
C ASP A 50 8.20 -7.00 -3.76
N ALA A 51 7.59 -6.15 -2.94
CA ALA A 51 6.42 -6.54 -2.17
C ALA A 51 5.20 -6.77 -3.08
N ASP A 52 4.28 -7.63 -2.61
CA ASP A 52 2.99 -7.83 -3.28
C ASP A 52 2.17 -6.54 -3.19
N GLN A 53 1.53 -6.20 -4.31
CA GLN A 53 0.60 -5.10 -4.44
C GLN A 53 -0.70 -5.61 -5.04
N ILE A 54 -1.82 -5.09 -4.53
CA ILE A 54 -3.13 -5.25 -5.13
C ILE A 54 -3.59 -3.92 -5.70
N LEU A 55 -4.31 -3.95 -6.83
CA LEU A 55 -5.05 -2.80 -7.33
C LEU A 55 -6.51 -2.92 -6.93
N LEU A 56 -6.97 -2.02 -6.05
CA LEU A 56 -8.39 -1.94 -5.71
C LEU A 56 -9.19 -1.33 -6.88
N PRO A 57 -10.43 -1.78 -7.12
CA PRO A 57 -11.30 -1.16 -8.10
C PRO A 57 -11.48 0.34 -7.82
N LEU A 58 -11.58 1.12 -8.89
CA LEU A 58 -11.94 2.52 -8.77
C LEU A 58 -13.32 2.64 -8.11
N ASN A 59 -13.46 3.51 -7.11
CA ASN A 59 -14.68 3.70 -6.33
C ASN A 59 -15.17 2.43 -5.62
N TYR A 60 -14.26 1.58 -5.13
CA TYR A 60 -14.66 0.45 -4.30
C TYR A 60 -15.49 0.94 -3.09
N PRO A 61 -16.53 0.21 -2.70
CA PRO A 61 -17.42 0.65 -1.62
C PRO A 61 -16.71 0.70 -0.25
N LEU A 62 -16.96 1.75 0.53
CA LEU A 62 -16.31 1.95 1.83
C LEU A 62 -16.72 0.89 2.87
N GLU A 63 -17.87 0.23 2.70
CA GLU A 63 -18.31 -0.87 3.55
C GLU A 63 -17.42 -2.12 3.48
N TRP A 64 -16.49 -2.18 2.51
CA TRP A 64 -15.44 -3.21 2.48
C TRP A 64 -14.43 -2.99 3.60
N ILE A 65 -14.24 -1.76 4.08
CA ILE A 65 -13.31 -1.44 5.16
C ILE A 65 -13.95 -1.84 6.49
N LYS A 66 -13.44 -2.91 7.12
CA LYS A 66 -13.96 -3.44 8.39
C LYS A 66 -13.30 -2.83 9.61
N GLU A 67 -12.04 -2.44 9.47
CA GLU A 67 -11.25 -1.86 10.54
C GLU A 67 -10.25 -0.89 9.94
N ILE A 68 -9.99 0.20 10.66
CA ILE A 68 -8.83 1.07 10.44
C ILE A 68 -8.15 1.23 11.79
N ARG A 69 -6.87 0.89 11.87
CA ARG A 69 -6.08 1.04 13.10
C ARG A 69 -4.88 1.96 12.88
N PRO A 70 -4.58 2.86 13.84
CA PRO A 70 -3.38 3.65 13.77
C PRO A 70 -2.18 2.73 13.94
N ILE A 71 -1.17 2.95 13.11
CA ILE A 71 0.09 2.24 13.22
C ILE A 71 1.01 3.05 14.13
N PRO A 72 1.58 2.46 15.20
CA PRO A 72 2.47 3.17 16.10
C PRO A 72 3.67 3.76 15.36
N SER A 73 3.96 5.03 15.62
CA SER A 73 5.21 5.67 15.20
C SER A 73 6.36 5.00 15.97
N LYS A 74 7.10 4.12 15.30
CA LYS A 74 8.44 3.71 15.71
C LYS A 74 9.46 4.39 14.81
#